data_AF-A0A7H1C2V4-F1
#
_entry.id   AF-A0A7H1C2V4-F1
#
_cell.length_a   1.000
_cell.length_b   1.000
_cell.length_c   1.000
_cell.angle_alpha   90.00
_cell.angle_beta   90.00
_cell.angle_gamma   90.00
#
_symmetry.space_group_name_H-M   'P 1'
#
loop_
_entity.id
_entity.type
_entity.pdbx_description
1 polymer ?
#
loop_
_entity_poly.entity_id
_entity_poly.type
_entity_poly.pdbx_seq_one_letter_code
_entity_poly.pdbx_strand_id
1 'polypeptide(L)'
;MIVKGNKNHIVKSGRYPAKLAEIKTIQSGYGERMAFIFEIIGGVYQGVKLTRTCTPILKPNSNLTEIVQSLNHKPLSPEQIYNGIDVSQFQGNEYQIKVTQRESKNGFYYSHIEQII
;
A
#
# COMPACT_ATOMS: atom_id res chain seq x y z
N MET A 1 3.91 -10.07 -11.49
CA MET A 1 2.85 -11.05 -11.20
C MET A 1 1.54 -10.27 -11.09
N ILE A 2 0.70 -10.29 -12.12
CA ILE A 2 -0.67 -9.75 -12.03
C ILE A 2 -1.46 -10.83 -11.30
N VAL A 3 -1.85 -10.58 -10.05
CA VAL A 3 -2.72 -11.50 -9.31
C VAL A 3 -4.06 -11.50 -10.05
N LYS A 4 -4.45 -12.64 -10.63
CA LYS A 4 -5.77 -12.83 -11.28
C LYS A 4 -6.83 -12.45 -10.25
N GLY A 5 -7.47 -11.29 -10.43
CA GLY A 5 -8.55 -10.85 -9.57
C GLY A 5 -9.73 -11.80 -9.72
N ASN A 6 -10.00 -12.58 -8.67
CA ASN A 6 -11.27 -13.28 -8.53
C ASN A 6 -12.38 -12.21 -8.53
N LYS A 7 -13.41 -12.35 -9.38
CA LYS A 7 -14.45 -11.31 -9.61
C LYS A 7 -15.14 -10.78 -8.34
N ASN A 8 -15.03 -11.49 -7.20
CA ASN A 8 -15.54 -11.06 -5.89
C ASN A 8 -14.63 -10.11 -5.08
N HIS A 9 -13.46 -9.71 -5.57
CA HIS A 9 -12.48 -8.93 -4.79
C HIS A 9 -12.17 -7.53 -5.33
N ILE A 10 -12.89 -7.05 -6.35
CA ILE A 10 -12.70 -5.67 -6.82
C ILE A 10 -13.47 -4.72 -5.89
N VAL A 11 -12.73 -4.15 -4.94
CA VAL A 11 -13.18 -3.07 -4.07
C VAL A 11 -13.49 -1.83 -4.92
N LYS A 12 -14.71 -1.28 -4.76
CA LYS A 12 -15.14 -0.04 -5.43
C LYS A 12 -14.32 1.15 -4.96
N SER A 13 -14.22 2.18 -5.80
CA SER A 13 -13.57 3.43 -5.42
C SER A 13 -14.24 4.04 -4.18
N GLY A 14 -13.44 4.48 -3.22
CA GLY A 14 -13.96 4.95 -1.93
C GLY A 14 -12.88 5.07 -0.87
N ARG A 15 -13.30 5.35 0.37
CA ARG A 15 -12.42 5.34 1.53
C ARG A 15 -12.82 4.21 2.47
N TYR A 16 -11.83 3.49 2.98
CA TYR A 16 -12.05 2.32 3.81
C TYR A 16 -11.14 2.36 5.04
N PRO A 17 -11.65 2.06 6.25
CA PRO A 17 -10.78 1.78 7.38
C PRO A 17 -10.05 0.46 7.11
N ALA A 18 -8.74 0.44 7.31
CA ALA A 18 -7.92 -0.72 7.05
C ALA A 18 -6.74 -0.81 8.03
N LYS A 19 -6.37 -2.04 8.39
CA LYS A 19 -5.20 -2.33 9.21
C LYS A 19 -4.02 -2.68 8.32
N LEU A 20 -2.83 -2.12 8.59
CA LEU A 20 -1.60 -2.55 7.95
C LEU A 20 -1.21 -3.92 8.50
N ALA A 21 -1.63 -4.99 7.83
CA ALA A 21 -1.53 -6.35 8.33
C ALA A 21 -0.10 -6.92 8.20
N GLU A 22 0.60 -6.58 7.11
CA GLU A 22 1.91 -7.14 6.81
C GLU A 22 2.73 -6.18 5.94
N ILE A 23 4.03 -6.13 6.19
CA ILE A 23 5.02 -5.51 5.29
C ILE A 23 6.01 -6.61 4.89
N LYS A 24 6.20 -6.82 3.59
CA LYS A 24 7.17 -7.80 3.10
C LYS A 24 7.83 -7.40 1.81
N THR A 25 9.01 -7.96 1.57
CA THR A 25 9.71 -7.84 0.30
C THR A 25 9.23 -8.92 -0.67
N ILE A 26 8.97 -8.53 -1.91
CA ILE A 26 8.52 -9.41 -2.99
C ILE A 26 9.39 -9.22 -4.24
N GLN A 27 9.57 -10.28 -5.01
CA GLN A 27 10.18 -10.20 -6.33
C GLN A 27 9.13 -9.88 -7.39
N SER A 28 9.39 -8.87 -8.22
CA SER A 28 8.55 -8.47 -9.34
C SER A 28 9.29 -8.59 -10.67
N GLY A 29 8.57 -8.49 -11.79
CA GLY A 29 9.20 -8.42 -13.12
C GLY A 29 10.09 -7.18 -13.33
N TYR A 30 10.07 -6.23 -12.39
CA TYR A 30 10.87 -5.02 -12.38
C TYR A 30 11.86 -5.00 -11.20
N GLY A 31 12.26 -6.17 -10.70
CA GLY A 31 13.12 -6.35 -9.54
C GLY A 31 12.38 -6.37 -8.21
N GLU A 32 13.15 -6.22 -7.14
CA GLU A 32 12.68 -6.25 -5.76
C GLU A 32 11.72 -5.09 -5.45
N ARG A 33 10.65 -5.39 -4.71
CA ARG A 33 9.63 -4.42 -4.25
C ARG A 33 9.29 -4.66 -2.79
N MET A 34 9.01 -3.60 -2.06
CA MET A 34 8.29 -3.70 -0.79
C MET A 34 6.79 -3.68 -1.03
N ALA A 35 6.07 -4.55 -0.34
CA ALA A 35 4.63 -4.70 -0.37
C ALA A 35 4.06 -4.37 1.02
N PHE A 36 3.17 -3.39 1.06
CA PHE A 36 2.39 -2.99 2.23
C PHE A 36 0.98 -3.54 2.06
N ILE A 37 0.58 -4.49 2.91
CA ILE A 37 -0.68 -5.21 2.80
C ILE A 37 -1.66 -4.66 3.82
N PHE A 38 -2.73 -4.04 3.32
CA PHE A 38 -3.80 -3.47 4.12
C PHE A 38 -5.02 -4.39 4.07
N GLU A 39 -5.54 -4.75 5.23
CA GLU A 39 -6.79 -5.49 5.37
C GLU A 39 -7.92 -4.52 5.74
N ILE A 40 -8.97 -4.46 4.94
CA ILE A 40 -10.14 -3.62 5.24
C ILE A 40 -10.84 -4.18 6.48
N ILE A 41 -11.04 -3.34 7.50
CA ILE A 41 -11.60 -3.77 8.81
C ILE A 41 -13.07 -3.40 9.01
N GLY A 42 -13.71 -2.78 8.02
CA GLY A 42 -15.13 -2.39 8.12
C GLY A 42 -15.85 -2.25 6.79
N GLY A 43 -17.18 -2.30 6.85
CA GLY A 43 -18.07 -2.18 5.69
C GLY A 43 -18.14 -3.45 4.84
N VAL A 44 -18.71 -3.33 3.64
CA VAL A 44 -19.03 -4.46 2.75
C VAL A 44 -17.82 -5.23 2.21
N TYR A 45 -16.61 -4.67 2.35
CA TYR A 45 -15.35 -5.28 1.91
C TYR A 45 -14.46 -5.70 3.09
N GLN A 46 -15.02 -5.84 4.30
CA GLN A 46 -14.27 -6.29 5.47
C GLN A 46 -13.56 -7.64 5.21
N GLY A 47 -12.30 -7.75 5.64
CA GLY A 47 -11.41 -8.90 5.42
C GLY A 47 -10.71 -8.91 4.06
N VAL A 48 -11.08 -8.02 3.12
CA VAL A 48 -10.40 -7.93 1.83
C VAL A 48 -9.02 -7.30 2.01
N LYS A 49 -7.99 -7.96 1.48
CA LYS A 49 -6.61 -7.49 1.49
C LYS A 49 -6.27 -6.76 0.18
N LEU A 50 -5.72 -5.57 0.31
CA LEU A 50 -5.20 -4.76 -0.77
C LEU A 50 -3.71 -4.50 -0.55
N THR A 51 -2.95 -4.44 -1.64
CA THR A 51 -1.50 -4.27 -1.57
C THR A 51 -1.07 -2.99 -2.27
N ARG A 52 -0.26 -2.18 -1.59
CA ARG A 52 0.50 -1.08 -2.19
C ARG A 52 1.97 -1.49 -2.27
N THR A 53 2.55 -1.42 -3.47
CA THR A 53 3.95 -1.82 -3.69
C THR A 53 4.82 -0.66 -4.12
N CYS A 54 6.05 -0.59 -3.64
CA CYS A 54 7.05 0.39 -4.07
C CYS A 54 8.43 -0.24 -4.21
N THR A 55 9.36 0.48 -4.84
CA THR A 55 10.79 0.10 -4.78
C THR A 55 11.32 0.28 -3.35
N PRO A 56 12.23 -0.58 -2.87
CA PRO A 56 12.82 -0.50 -1.53
C PRO A 56 13.91 0.58 -1.46
N ILE A 57 13.65 1.77 -2.01
CA ILE A 57 14.61 2.87 -2.07
C ILE A 57 14.01 4.08 -1.35
N LEU A 58 14.55 4.38 -0.18
CA LEU A 58 14.20 5.56 0.59
C LEU A 58 15.07 6.72 0.13
N LYS A 59 14.47 7.68 -0.57
CA LYS A 59 15.11 8.92 -1.02
C LYS A 59 14.09 10.03 -1.10
N PRO A 60 14.49 11.31 -1.11
CA PRO A 60 13.55 12.41 -1.28
C PRO A 60 12.64 12.18 -2.50
N ASN A 61 11.34 12.39 -2.33
CA ASN A 61 10.31 12.25 -3.38
C ASN A 61 10.16 10.83 -3.97
N SER A 62 10.63 9.76 -3.29
CA SER A 62 10.34 8.38 -3.72
C SER A 62 8.97 7.91 -3.25
N ASN A 63 8.41 6.91 -3.95
CA ASN A 63 7.17 6.27 -3.54
C ASN A 63 7.26 5.66 -2.12
N LEU A 64 8.45 5.21 -1.71
CA LEU A 64 8.64 4.71 -0.36
C LEU A 64 8.55 5.84 0.67
N THR A 65 9.17 6.98 0.40
CA THR A 65 9.07 8.18 1.24
C THR A 65 7.62 8.64 1.36
N GLU A 66 6.87 8.70 0.26
CA GLU A 66 5.44 9.07 0.27
C GLU A 66 4.60 8.12 1.15
N ILE A 67 4.82 6.81 1.00
CA ILE A 67 4.12 5.79 1.81
C ILE A 67 4.47 5.96 3.29
N VAL A 68 5.75 6.06 3.62
CA VAL A 68 6.19 6.16 5.02
C VAL A 68 5.70 7.46 5.67
N GLN A 69 5.74 8.59 4.96
CA GLN A 69 5.19 9.85 5.47
C GLN A 69 3.69 9.75 5.74
N SER A 70 2.96 9.03 4.88
CA SER A 70 1.53 8.74 5.10
C SER A 70 1.32 7.87 6.34
N LEU A 71 2.12 6.82 6.52
CA LEU A 71 2.04 5.92 7.69
C LEU A 71 2.43 6.61 9.01
N ASN A 72 3.34 7.58 8.93
CA ASN A 72 3.85 8.35 10.07
C ASN A 72 2.98 9.60 10.38
N HIS A 73 2.02 9.93 9.50
CA HIS A 73 1.21 11.16 9.53
C HIS A 73 2.03 12.47 9.65
N LYS A 74 3.33 12.42 9.31
CA LYS A 74 4.28 13.54 9.42
C LYS A 74 5.38 13.40 8.37
N PRO A 75 5.92 14.53 7.87
CA PRO A 75 7.11 14.50 7.04
C PRO A 75 8.28 13.79 7.74
N LEU A 76 9.02 12.99 6.99
CA LEU A 76 10.28 12.42 7.47
C LEU A 76 11.33 13.52 7.62
N SER A 77 12.11 13.46 8.69
CA SER A 77 13.28 14.33 8.86
C SER A 77 14.39 13.94 7.87
N PRO A 78 15.32 14.85 7.54
CA PRO A 78 16.49 14.50 6.73
C PRO A 78 17.29 13.34 7.31
N GLU A 79 17.39 13.25 8.64
CA GLU A 79 18.06 12.15 9.35
C GLU A 79 17.35 10.81 9.11
N GLN A 80 16.02 10.76 9.15
CA GLN A 80 15.26 9.54 8.87
C GLN A 80 15.38 9.10 7.41
N ILE A 81 15.51 10.05 6.49
CA ILE A 81 15.73 9.74 5.07
C ILE A 81 17.14 9.16 4.88
N TYR A 82 18.15 9.69 5.57
CA TYR A 82 19.55 9.29 5.40
C TYR A 82 19.90 8.00 6.18
N ASN A 83 19.47 7.90 7.42
CA ASN A 83 19.76 6.76 8.31
C ASN A 83 18.77 5.60 8.13
N GLY A 84 17.68 5.81 7.38
CA GLY A 84 16.59 4.87 7.25
C GLY A 84 15.58 4.97 8.38
N ILE A 85 14.48 4.22 8.20
CA ILE A 85 13.40 4.11 9.16
C ILE A 85 12.93 2.67 9.19
N ASP A 86 12.70 2.14 10.39
CA ASP A 86 12.14 0.82 10.55
C ASP A 86 10.65 0.85 10.19
N VAL A 87 10.28 0.37 9.01
CA VAL A 87 8.89 0.36 8.57
C VAL A 87 8.03 -0.66 9.34
N SER A 88 8.64 -1.65 9.99
CA SER A 88 7.90 -2.68 10.73
C SER A 88 7.12 -2.09 11.92
N GLN A 89 7.57 -0.94 12.44
CA GLN A 89 6.89 -0.21 13.51
C GLN A 89 5.45 0.22 13.16
N PHE A 90 5.11 0.31 11.87
CA PHE A 90 3.77 0.68 11.40
C PHE A 90 2.82 -0.53 11.29
N GLN A 91 3.35 -1.75 11.33
CA GLN A 91 2.54 -2.95 11.19
C GLN A 91 1.60 -3.10 12.39
N GLY A 92 0.34 -3.40 12.10
CA GLY A 92 -0.72 -3.52 13.09
C GLY A 92 -1.52 -2.23 13.32
N ASN A 93 -1.04 -1.08 12.86
CA ASN A 93 -1.77 0.17 12.97
C ASN A 93 -2.96 0.24 11.99
N GLU A 94 -3.95 1.04 12.36
CA GLU A 94 -5.14 1.31 11.56
C GLU A 94 -4.98 2.63 10.80
N TYR A 95 -5.44 2.63 9.55
CA TYR A 95 -5.35 3.74 8.62
C TYR A 95 -6.66 3.87 7.84
N GLN A 96 -6.89 5.04 7.26
CA GLN A 96 -7.91 5.19 6.24
C GLN A 96 -7.28 5.11 4.85
N ILE A 97 -7.63 4.10 4.06
CA ILE A 97 -7.11 3.97 2.69
C ILE A 97 -8.11 4.53 1.67
N LYS A 98 -7.61 5.32 0.72
CA LYS A 98 -8.35 5.72 -0.47
C LYS A 98 -8.10 4.72 -1.59
N VAL A 99 -9.15 4.03 -2.02
CA VAL A 99 -9.10 3.04 -3.09
C VAL A 99 -9.67 3.63 -4.37
N THR A 100 -9.01 3.36 -5.50
CA THR A 100 -9.51 3.66 -6.85
C THR A 100 -9.51 2.41 -7.70
N GLN A 101 -10.51 2.26 -8.55
CA GLN A 101 -10.50 1.25 -9.60
C GLN A 101 -9.65 1.74 -10.77
N ARG A 102 -8.71 0.92 -11.22
CA ARG A 102 -7.86 1.20 -12.37
C ARG A 102 -7.97 0.09 -13.39
N GLU A 103 -7.84 0.44 -14.66
CA GLU A 103 -7.73 -0.52 -15.74
C GLU A 103 -6.27 -0.92 -15.93
N SER A 104 -6.01 -2.21 -16.04
CA SER A 104 -4.69 -2.74 -16.42
C SER A 104 -4.50 -2.65 -17.94
N LYS A 105 -3.25 -2.76 -18.40
CA LYS A 105 -2.92 -2.76 -19.84
C LYS A 105 -3.63 -3.85 -20.66
N ASN A 106 -4.17 -4.87 -19.99
CA ASN A 106 -4.85 -6.00 -20.61
C ASN A 106 -6.39 -5.89 -20.50
N GLY A 107 -6.94 -4.72 -20.14
CA GLY A 107 -8.38 -4.45 -20.04
C GLY A 107 -9.04 -4.91 -18.72
N PHE A 108 -8.29 -5.52 -17.80
CA PHE A 108 -8.85 -5.94 -16.50
C PHE A 108 -8.82 -4.81 -15.49
N TYR A 109 -9.95 -4.58 -14.81
CA TYR A 109 -10.01 -3.69 -13.66
C TYR A 109 -9.41 -4.31 -12.40
N TYR A 110 -8.72 -3.49 -11.61
CA TYR A 110 -8.20 -3.85 -10.30
C TYR A 110 -8.35 -2.69 -9.32
N SER A 111 -8.39 -3.01 -8.03
CA SER A 111 -8.42 -2.02 -6.96
C SER A 111 -7.01 -1.60 -6.59
N HIS A 112 -6.79 -0.29 -6.52
CA HIS A 112 -5.52 0.33 -6.23
C HIS A 112 -5.62 1.23 -5.00
N ILE A 113 -4.70 1.07 -4.04
CA ILE A 113 -4.56 2.03 -2.93
C ILE A 113 -3.87 3.27 -3.47
N GLU A 114 -4.65 4.33 -3.69
CA GLU A 114 -4.16 5.61 -4.17
C GLU A 114 -3.49 6.40 -3.04
N GLN A 115 -4.09 6.40 -1.86
CA GLN A 115 -3.61 7.18 -0.71
C GLN A 115 -3.82 6.42 0.60
N ILE A 116 -2.91 6.62 1.54
CA ILE A 116 -3.02 6.19 2.95
C ILE A 116 -3.19 7.48 3.76
N ILE A 117 -4.17 7.52 4.66
CA ILE A 117 -4.58 8.70 5.43
C ILE A 117 -4.59 8.35 6.91
#